data_AF-A0A386B0M7-F1
#
_entry.id   AF-A0A386B0M7-F1
#
_cell.length_a   1.000
_cell.length_b   1.000
_cell.length_c   1.000
_cell.angle_alpha   90.00
_cell.angle_beta   90.00
_cell.angle_gamma   90.00
#
_symmetry.space_group_name_H-M   'P 1'
#
loop_
_entity.id
_entity.type
_entity.pdbx_description
1 polymer ?
#
loop_
_entity_poly.entity_id
_entity_poly.type
_entity_poly.pdbx_seq_one_letter_code
_entity_poly.pdbx_strand_id
1 'polypeptide(L)' 'MEYISFFLTLLLGCLLISLTAYFIYIGFGPPSTQLRDPFDEHED' A
#
# COMPACT_ATOMS: atom_id res chain seq x y z
N MET A 1 31.55 6.27 -3.78
CA MET A 1 30.67 5.53 -4.69
C MET A 1 29.90 4.45 -3.93
N GLU A 2 30.58 3.56 -3.21
CA GLU A 2 29.96 2.42 -2.49
C GLU A 2 28.90 2.81 -1.45
N TYR A 3 29.18 3.80 -0.59
CA TYR A 3 28.24 4.30 0.41
C TYR A 3 26.96 4.91 -0.18
N ILE A 4 27.06 5.53 -1.36
CA ILE A 4 25.91 6.15 -2.03
C ILE A 4 24.98 5.06 -2.55
N SER A 5 25.53 4.03 -3.18
CA SER A 5 24.75 2.88 -3.66
C SER A 5 24.06 2.16 -2.50
N PHE A 6 24.76 1.89 -1.40
CA PHE A 6 24.17 1.27 -0.21
C PHE A 6 23.00 2.09 0.36
N PHE A 7 23.20 3.40 0.52
CA PHE A 7 22.16 4.29 1.01
C PHE A 7 20.93 4.31 0.10
N LEU A 8 21.13 4.42 -1.21
CA LEU A 8 20.03 4.43 -2.17
C LEU A 8 19.26 3.11 -2.19
N THR A 9 19.94 1.97 -2.09
CA THR A 9 19.27 0.67 -2.00
C THR A 9 18.43 0.56 -0.74
N LEU A 10 18.95 0.99 0.42
CA LEU A 10 18.19 1.00 1.66
C LEU A 10 16.98 1.93 1.58
N LEU A 11 17.17 3.15 1.06
CA LEU A 11 16.10 4.14 0.90
C LEU A 11 14.99 3.61 -0.01
N LEU A 12 15.34 3.05 -1.17
CA LEU A 12 14.37 2.48 -2.10
C LEU A 12 13.66 1.26 -1.52
N GLY A 13 14.37 0.42 -0.76
CA GLY A 13 13.78 -0.71 -0.06
C GLY A 13 12.76 -0.28 0.99
N CYS A 14 13.11 0.68 1.84
CA CYS A 14 12.19 1.24 2.84
C CYS A 14 10.99 1.93 2.18
N LEU A 15 11.21 2.67 1.10
CA LEU A 15 10.16 3.35 0.33
C LEU A 15 9.19 2.33 -0.26
N LEU A 16 9.70 1.26 -0.87
CA LEU A 16 8.89 0.19 -1.45
C LEU A 16 8.01 -0.48 -0.38
N ILE A 17 8.60 -0.89 0.75
CA ILE A 17 7.85 -1.51 1.85
C ILE A 17 6.78 -0.56 2.39
N SER A 18 7.09 0.72 2.55
CA SER A 18 6.15 1.73 3.06
C SER A 18 4.98 1.93 2.10
N LEU A 19 5.25 2.03 0.80
CA LEU A 19 4.21 2.12 -0.23
C LEU A 19 3.34 0.87 -0.26
N THR A 20 3.94 -0.32 -0.21
CA THR A 20 3.20 -1.59 -0.17
C THR A 20 2.27 -1.66 1.03
N ALA A 21 2.78 -1.34 2.23
CA ALA A 21 1.95 -1.29 3.44
C ALA A 21 0.83 -0.24 3.33
N TYR A 22 1.13 0.93 2.76
CA TYR A 22 0.13 1.98 2.54
C TYR A 22 -0.98 1.52 1.60
N PHE A 23 -0.66 0.87 0.48
CA PHE A 23 -1.67 0.34 -0.44
C PHE A 23 -2.53 -0.75 0.21
N ILE A 24 -1.94 -1.62 1.02
CA ILE A 24 -2.69 -2.63 1.78
C ILE A 24 -3.66 -1.93 2.75
N TYR A 25 -3.19 -0.93 3.48
CA TYR A 25 -4.04 -0.17 4.41
C TYR A 25 -5.19 0.56 3.71
N ILE A 26 -4.95 1.18 2.55
CA ILE A 26 -5.99 1.85 1.78
C ILE A 26 -6.97 0.85 1.18
N GLY A 27 -6.48 -0.23 0.57
CA GLY A 27 -7.31 -1.20 -0.16
C GLY A 27 -8.11 -2.15 0.72
N PHE A 28 -7.58 -2.49 1.90
CA PHE A 28 -8.17 -3.51 2.79
C PHE A 28 -8.36 -3.04 4.24
N GLY A 29 -7.93 -1.83 4.59
CA GLY A 29 -8.10 -1.26 5.94
C GLY A 29 -9.37 -0.41 6.07
N PRO A 30 -9.50 0.37 7.16
CA PRO A 30 -10.68 1.19 7.42
C PRO A 30 -11.15 2.09 6.26
N PRO A 31 -10.26 2.67 5.42
CA PRO A 31 -10.69 3.45 4.26
C PRO A 31 -11.47 2.66 3.20
N SER A 32 -11.25 1.34 3.09
CA SER A 32 -11.89 0.52 2.06
C SER A 32 -13.40 0.39 2.27
N THR A 33 -13.89 0.54 3.51
CA THR A 33 -15.32 0.47 3.82
C THR A 33 -16.10 1.69 3.31
N GLN A 34 -15.43 2.72 2.82
CA GLN A 34 -16.06 3.86 2.14
C GLN A 34 -16.27 3.59 0.64
N LEU A 35 -15.69 2.51 0.10
CA LEU A 35 -15.92 2.07 -1.26
C LEU A 35 -17.29 1.38 -1.32
N ARG A 36 -18.10 1.74 -2.32
CA ARG A 36 -19.39 1.08 -2.57
C ARG A 36 -19.14 -0.39 -2.88
N ASP A 37 -19.78 -1.27 -2.12
CA ASP A 37 -19.79 -2.70 -2.42
C ASP A 37 -20.67 -2.94 -3.66
N PRO A 38 -20.15 -3.50 -4.76
CA PRO A 38 -20.93 -3.80 -5.96
C PRO A 38 -21.88 -5.00 -5.79
N PHE A 39 -21.80 -5.75 -4.67
CA PHE A 39 -22.62 -6.91 -4.40
C PHE A 39 -23.81 -6.63 -3.46
N ASP A 40 -23.82 -5.50 -2.76
CA ASP A 40 -24.93 -5.09 -1.88
C ASP A 40 -26.28 -5.04 -2.62
N GLU A 41 -26.29 -4.66 -3.92
CA GLU A 41 -27.50 -4.59 -4.74
C GLU A 41 -28.04 -5.96 -5.19
N HIS A 42 -27.39 -7.05 -4.80
CA HIS A 42 -27.71 -8.42 -5.22
C HIS A 42 -28.07 -9.36 -4.05
N GLU A 43 -28.24 -8.83 -2.84
CA GLU A 43 -28.58 -9.61 -1.64
C GLU A 43 -30.08 -9.95 -1.47
N ASP A 44 -30.91 -9.72 -2.50
CA ASP A 44 -32.36 -10.01 -2.51
C ASP A 44 -32.76 -11.31 -3.25
#